data_AF-A0A6C2DUG6-F1
#
_entry.id   AF-A0A6C2DUG6-F1
#
_cell.length_a   1.000
_cell.length_b   1.000
_cell.length_c   1.000
_cell.angle_alpha   90.00
_cell.angle_beta   90.00
_cell.angle_gamma   90.00
#
_symmetry.space_group_name_H-M   'P 1'
#
loop_
_entity.id
_entity.type
_entity.pdbx_description
1 polymer ?
#
loop_
_entity_poly.entity_id
_entity_poly.type
_entity_poly.pdbx_seq_one_letter_code
_entity_poly.pdbx_strand_id
1 'polypeptide(L)'
;MNEHHAIIEHISILLAETTDRESVIKFLRLDGYSKLKSIEIFRIALDIPFYDAYDIICNSQTWSDVKEFDEKLINSFCDLLEEMAMEKIKET
;
A
#
# COMPACT_ATOMS: atom_id res chain seq x y z
N MET A 1 -16.53 5.84 19.35
CA MET A 1 -15.76 6.12 18.12
C MET A 1 -14.88 4.92 17.84
N ASN A 2 -14.88 4.44 16.61
CA ASN A 2 -14.04 3.31 16.20
C ASN A 2 -12.58 3.81 16.18
N GLU A 3 -11.63 3.12 16.81
CA GLU A 3 -10.23 3.58 16.96
C GLU A 3 -9.58 3.90 15.59
N HIS A 4 -9.98 3.17 14.55
CA HIS A 4 -9.59 3.44 13.16
C HIS A 4 -10.04 4.81 12.64
N HIS A 5 -11.19 5.32 13.09
CA HIS A 5 -11.70 6.62 12.64
C HIS A 5 -10.88 7.77 13.21
N ALA A 6 -10.48 7.66 14.48
CA ALA A 6 -9.65 8.67 15.14
C ALA A 6 -8.24 8.74 14.51
N ILE A 7 -7.65 7.58 14.17
CA ILE A 7 -6.36 7.55 13.48
C ILE A 7 -6.46 8.21 12.09
N ILE A 8 -7.52 7.91 11.34
CA ILE A 8 -7.70 8.45 9.99
C ILE A 8 -7.89 9.97 10.03
N GLU A 9 -8.70 10.48 10.96
CA GLU A 9 -8.88 11.93 11.14
C GLU A 9 -7.55 12.61 11.50
N HIS A 10 -6.78 12.03 12.42
CA HIS A 10 -5.48 12.58 12.80
C HIS A 10 -4.47 12.59 11.65
N ILE A 11 -4.39 11.49 10.88
CA ILE A 11 -3.56 11.38 9.68
C ILE A 11 -4.01 12.40 8.63
N SER A 12 -5.32 12.60 8.44
CA SER A 12 -5.86 13.55 7.48
C SER A 12 -5.45 14.98 7.80
N ILE A 13 -5.50 15.36 9.09
CA ILE A 13 -5.02 16.66 9.57
C ILE A 13 -3.52 16.81 9.30
N LEU A 14 -2.72 15.81 9.70
CA LEU A 14 -1.27 15.83 9.46
C LEU A 14 -0.93 16.00 7.98
N LEU A 15 -1.57 15.22 7.10
CA LEU A 15 -1.34 15.30 5.66
C LEU A 15 -1.83 16.61 5.02
N ALA A 16 -2.79 17.31 5.65
CA ALA A 16 -3.22 18.64 5.22
C ALA A 16 -2.26 19.75 5.71
N GLU A 17 -1.62 19.56 6.87
CA GLU A 17 -0.73 20.54 7.50
C GLU A 17 0.74 20.43 7.04
N THR A 18 1.15 19.29 6.48
CA THR A 18 2.52 19.08 6.01
C THR A 18 2.59 18.38 4.64
N THR A 19 3.57 18.78 3.82
CA THR A 19 3.93 18.08 2.58
C THR A 19 4.80 16.85 2.83
N ASP A 20 5.29 16.65 4.05
CA ASP A 20 6.15 15.52 4.42
C ASP A 20 5.35 14.24 4.67
N ARG A 21 5.00 13.58 3.57
CA ARG A 21 4.30 12.29 3.59
C ARG A 21 5.17 11.18 4.17
N GLU A 22 6.48 11.24 3.99
CA GLU A 22 7.40 10.17 4.41
C GLU A 22 7.40 10.00 5.93
N SER A 23 7.40 11.10 6.69
CA SER A 23 7.29 11.03 8.15
C SER A 23 5.99 10.40 8.63
N VAL A 24 4.87 10.63 7.93
CA VAL A 24 3.57 10.02 8.25
C VAL A 24 3.58 8.52 7.95
N ILE A 25 4.18 8.11 6.83
CA ILE A 25 4.35 6.69 6.47
C ILE A 25 5.24 5.97 7.50
N LYS A 26 6.33 6.62 7.91
CA LYS A 26 7.23 6.13 8.95
C LYS A 26 6.51 5.97 10.30
N PHE A 27 5.70 6.94 10.69
CA PHE A 27 4.87 6.86 11.89
C PHE A 27 3.96 5.63 11.86
N LEU A 28 3.20 5.43 10.79
CA LEU A 28 2.32 4.27 10.65
C LEU A 28 3.07 2.94 10.77
N ARG A 29 4.24 2.84 10.14
CA ARG A 29 5.06 1.63 10.24
C ARG A 29 5.56 1.37 11.66
N LEU A 30 6.04 2.43 12.34
CA LEU A 30 6.54 2.33 13.72
C LEU A 30 5.42 2.00 14.73
N ASP A 31 4.19 2.43 14.47
CA ASP A 31 3.00 2.10 15.27
C ASP A 31 2.45 0.69 14.96
N GLY A 32 3.11 -0.05 14.06
CA GLY A 32 2.79 -1.45 13.78
C GLY A 32 1.73 -1.68 12.70
N TYR A 33 1.33 -0.63 11.97
CA TYR A 33 0.43 -0.80 10.83
C TYR A 33 1.12 -1.55 9.69
N SER A 34 0.43 -2.55 9.15
CA SER A 34 0.88 -3.27 7.96
C SER A 34 0.89 -2.35 6.75
N LYS A 35 1.70 -2.68 5.73
CA LYS A 35 1.78 -1.92 4.47
C LYS A 35 0.40 -1.73 3.83
N LEU A 36 -0.41 -2.78 3.80
CA LEU A 36 -1.79 -2.72 3.29
C LEU A 36 -2.67 -1.78 4.12
N LYS A 37 -2.55 -1.80 5.44
CA LYS A 37 -3.35 -0.91 6.29
C LYS A 37 -2.92 0.55 6.13
N SER A 38 -1.63 0.80 5.94
CA SER A 38 -1.12 2.13 5.62
C SER A 38 -1.65 2.66 4.29
N ILE A 39 -1.76 1.80 3.27
CA ILE A 39 -2.40 2.15 1.98
C ILE A 39 -3.87 2.53 2.19
N GLU A 40 -4.61 1.73 2.97
CA GLU A 40 -6.02 2.01 3.25
C GLU A 40 -6.21 3.34 3.99
N ILE A 41 -5.37 3.62 4.98
CA ILE A 41 -5.39 4.89 5.73
C ILE A 41 -5.11 6.07 4.79
N PHE A 42 -4.09 5.98 3.94
CA PHE A 42 -3.76 7.04 2.96
C PHE A 42 -4.87 7.26 1.95
N ARG A 43 -5.47 6.18 1.44
CA ARG A 43 -6.61 6.24 0.51
C ARG A 43 -7.76 7.05 1.10
N ILE A 44 -8.11 6.78 2.36
CA ILE A 44 -9.22 7.44 3.04
C ILE A 44 -8.83 8.88 3.44
N ALA A 45 -7.63 9.09 3.97
CA ALA A 45 -7.19 10.38 4.48
C ALA A 45 -6.97 11.44 3.39
N LEU A 46 -6.57 11.01 2.19
CA LEU A 46 -6.36 11.90 1.04
C LEU A 46 -7.53 11.90 0.05
N ASP A 47 -8.55 11.06 0.27
CA ASP A 47 -9.65 10.82 -0.67
C ASP A 47 -9.17 10.53 -2.11
N ILE A 48 -8.24 9.58 -2.23
CA ILE A 48 -7.62 9.18 -3.50
C ILE A 48 -7.95 7.74 -3.89
N PRO A 49 -7.84 7.38 -5.19
CA PRO A 49 -7.89 5.99 -5.63
C PRO A 49 -6.89 5.08 -4.89
N PHE A 50 -7.26 3.81 -4.75
CA PHE A 50 -6.38 2.81 -4.11
C PHE A 50 -5.01 2.71 -4.79
N TYR A 51 -4.97 2.79 -6.13
CA TYR A 51 -3.73 2.70 -6.88
C TYR A 51 -2.76 3.85 -6.57
N ASP A 52 -3.29 5.07 -6.42
CA ASP A 52 -2.47 6.23 -6.08
C ASP A 52 -1.92 6.13 -4.65
N ALA A 53 -2.74 5.66 -3.70
CA ALA A 53 -2.29 5.38 -2.34
C ALA A 53 -1.25 4.24 -2.30
N TYR A 54 -1.44 3.20 -3.11
CA TYR A 54 -0.49 2.09 -3.27
C TYR A 54 0.86 2.61 -3.77
N ASP A 55 0.87 3.44 -4.82
CA ASP A 55 2.09 3.99 -5.40
C ASP A 55 2.89 4.81 -4.39
N ILE A 56 2.20 5.68 -3.63
CA ILE A 56 2.82 6.48 -2.55
C ILE A 56 3.50 5.59 -1.50
N ILE A 57 2.79 4.57 -1.00
CA ILE A 57 3.32 3.72 0.07
C ILE A 57 4.42 2.80 -0.45
N CYS A 58 4.24 2.18 -1.62
CA CYS A 58 5.19 1.23 -2.18
C CYS A 58 6.50 1.86 -2.65
N ASN A 59 6.48 3.13 -3.05
CA ASN A 59 7.68 3.87 -3.44
C ASN A 59 8.30 4.71 -2.30
N SER A 60 7.73 4.66 -1.10
CA SER A 60 8.31 5.32 0.08
C SER A 60 9.66 4.73 0.48
N GLN A 61 10.52 5.56 1.08
CA GLN A 61 11.77 5.06 1.66
C GLN A 61 11.48 4.09 2.81
N THR A 62 10.42 4.36 3.56
CA THR A 62 9.96 3.56 4.69
C THR A 62 9.67 2.13 4.32
N TRP A 63 9.19 1.81 3.11
CA TRP A 63 8.90 0.42 2.71
C TRP A 63 9.86 -0.13 1.66
N SER A 64 11.02 0.51 1.50
CA SER A 64 12.03 0.11 0.50
C SER A 64 12.67 -1.25 0.78
N ASP A 65 12.75 -1.67 2.05
CA ASP A 65 13.31 -2.94 2.49
C ASP A 65 12.46 -4.16 2.09
N VAL A 66 11.16 -3.97 1.89
CA VAL A 66 10.25 -5.04 1.43
C VAL A 66 9.92 -4.94 -0.05
N LYS A 67 10.35 -3.87 -0.73
CA LYS A 67 10.03 -3.61 -2.15
C LYS A 67 10.49 -4.73 -3.08
N GLU A 68 11.72 -5.20 -2.92
CA GLU A 68 12.26 -6.30 -3.75
C GLU A 68 11.47 -7.60 -3.55
N PHE A 69 11.02 -7.87 -2.31
CA PHE A 69 10.18 -9.03 -2.03
C PHE A 69 8.81 -8.90 -2.70
N ASP A 70 8.18 -7.73 -2.60
CA ASP A 70 6.88 -7.47 -3.23
C ASP A 70 6.95 -7.58 -4.75
N GLU A 71 8.00 -7.05 -5.39
CA GLU A 71 8.22 -7.16 -6.84
C GLU A 71 8.38 -8.62 -7.27
N LYS A 72 9.16 -9.42 -6.52
CA LYS A 72 9.31 -10.86 -6.79
C LYS A 72 7.97 -11.59 -6.66
N LEU A 73 7.20 -11.29 -5.61
CA LEU A 73 5.90 -11.91 -5.39
C LEU A 73 4.91 -11.61 -6.52
N ILE A 74 4.86 -10.35 -6.98
CA ILE A 74 4.01 -9.94 -8.10
C ILE A 74 4.42 -10.67 -9.37
N ASN A 75 5.71 -10.71 -9.69
CA ASN A 75 6.20 -11.40 -10.88
C ASN A 75 5.87 -12.90 -10.85
N SER A 76 6.11 -13.58 -9.72
CA SER A 76 5.75 -14.99 -9.57
C SER A 76 4.24 -15.24 -9.70
N PHE A 77 3.41 -14.30 -9.26
CA PHE A 77 1.96 -14.41 -9.44
C PHE A 77 1.55 -14.22 -10.91
N CYS A 78 2.18 -13.29 -11.62
CA CYS A 78 1.97 -13.11 -13.06
C CYS A 78 2.40 -14.36 -13.85
N ASP A 79 3.57 -14.92 -13.56
CA ASP A 79 4.07 -16.15 -14.19
C ASP A 79 3.07 -17.30 -14.02
N LEU A 80 2.56 -17.50 -12.81
CA LEU A 80 1.55 -18.52 -12.52
C LEU A 80 0.25 -18.30 -13.33
N LEU A 81 -0.22 -17.06 -13.44
CA LEU A 81 -1.41 -16.74 -14.22
C LEU A 81 -1.21 -17.02 -15.71
N GLU A 82 -0.02 -16.75 -16.25
CA GLU A 82 0.33 -17.06 -17.64
C GLU A 82 0.39 -18.57 -17.88
N GLU A 83 0.97 -19.34 -16.95
CA GLU A 83 0.97 -20.80 -17.00
C GLU A 83 -0.46 -21.36 -17.02
N MET A 84 -1.32 -20.91 -16.09
CA MET A 84 -2.72 -21.31 -16.01
C MET A 84 -3.50 -20.96 -17.30
N ALA A 85 -3.22 -19.79 -17.88
CA ALA A 85 -3.85 -19.38 -19.14
C ALA A 85 -3.41 -20.27 -20.31
N MET A 86 -2.12 -20.64 -20.38
CA MET A 86 -1.60 -21.53 -21.41
C MET A 86 -2.12 -22.97 -21.29
N GLU A 87 -2.30 -23.49 -20.07
CA GLU A 87 -2.90 -24.81 -19.84
C GLU A 87 -4.34 -24.84 -20.33
N LYS A 88 -5.13 -23.81 -20.03
CA LYS A 88 -6.52 -23.70 -20.48
C LYS A 88 -6.68 -23.65 -22.01
N ILE A 89 -5.71 -23.05 -22.71
CA ILE A 89 -5.68 -23.02 -24.18
C ILE A 89 -5.34 -24.40 -24.75
N LYS A 90 -4.46 -25.17 -24.11
CA LYS A 90 -4.08 -26.52 -24.56
C LYS A 90 -5.19 -27.56 -24.37
N GLU A 91 -6.12 -27.32 -23.45
CA GLU A 91 -7.29 -28.19 -23.21
C GLU A 91 -8.48 -27.90 -24.13
N THR A 92 -8.40 -26.88 -25.00
CA THR A 92 -9.44 -26.50 -25.99
C THR A 92 -9.03 -26.93 -27.40
#